data_AF-A0A4W2BZ38-F1
#
_entry.id   AF-A0A4W2BZ38-F1
#
_cell.length_a   1.000
_cell.length_b   1.000
_cell.length_c   1.000
_cell.angle_alpha   90.00
_cell.angle_beta   90.00
_cell.angle_gamma   90.00
#
_symmetry.space_group_name_H-M   'P 1'
#
loop_
_entity.id
_entity.type
_entity.pdbx_description
1 polymer ?
#
loop_
_entity_poly.entity_id
_entity_poly.type
_entity_poly.pdbx_seq_one_letter_code
_entity_poly.pdbx_strand_id
1 'polypeptide(L)'
;MDDEEETYRLWKIRKTIMQLCHDRGYLVTQDELDQTLEEFKAQFGDKPSEGRPRRTDLTVLVAHNDDPTDQMFVFFPEEPKVGIKTIKVYCQRMQEENITRALIVVQQGMTPSAKQSLVDMAPKYILEQFLQQELLINITEHELVPEHVVMTKEEVTELLARYKLRENQLPRIQAGDPVARYFGIKRGQVRSPPRVELEPGLLGRAEGTQAATPALLQLCFLPLGGEDHPAERDCGQVHHLPAGTVAACGQTAGVGPRNGVHPTPVSAPHHFPLWRQPQFWPGCAQLL
;
A
#
# COMPACT_ATOMS: atom_id res chain seq x y z
N MET A 1 2.45 2.52 -35.53
CA MET A 1 2.92 2.06 -34.22
C MET A 1 4.43 2.13 -34.31
N ASP A 2 5.08 2.85 -33.41
CA ASP A 2 6.54 2.95 -33.41
C ASP A 2 7.07 1.71 -32.68
N ASP A 3 7.37 0.66 -33.46
CA ASP A 3 7.82 -0.64 -32.97
C ASP A 3 9.10 -0.52 -32.12
N GLU A 4 9.94 0.46 -32.43
CA GLU A 4 11.14 0.76 -31.67
C GLU A 4 10.82 1.34 -30.29
N GLU A 5 9.83 2.24 -30.20
CA GLU A 5 9.40 2.82 -28.93
C GLU A 5 8.77 1.78 -28.00
N GLU A 6 7.92 0.87 -28.53
CA GLU A 6 7.34 -0.19 -27.73
C GLU A 6 8.41 -1.17 -27.22
N THR A 7 9.39 -1.52 -28.06
CA THR A 7 10.52 -2.36 -27.66
C THR A 7 11.32 -1.72 -26.53
N TYR A 8 11.62 -0.41 -26.64
CA TYR A 8 12.32 0.33 -25.60
C TYR A 8 11.55 0.34 -24.27
N ARG A 9 10.23 0.56 -24.31
CA ARG A 9 9.39 0.53 -23.10
C ARG A 9 9.42 -0.83 -22.43
N LEU A 10 9.28 -1.92 -23.20
CA LEU A 10 9.30 -3.29 -22.66
C LEU A 10 10.65 -3.64 -22.04
N TRP A 11 11.75 -3.27 -22.70
CA TRP A 11 13.10 -3.41 -22.14
C TRP A 11 13.23 -2.65 -20.81
N LYS A 12 12.82 -1.38 -20.78
CA LYS A 12 12.93 -0.56 -19.57
C LYS A 12 12.10 -1.12 -18.41
N ILE A 13 10.86 -1.53 -18.67
CA ILE A 13 9.99 -2.17 -17.67
C ILE A 13 10.64 -3.43 -17.13
N ARG A 14 11.17 -4.30 -18.00
CA ARG A 14 11.85 -5.52 -17.59
C ARG A 14 13.05 -5.21 -16.69
N LYS A 15 13.88 -4.24 -17.07
CA LYS A 15 15.03 -3.83 -16.26
C LYS A 15 14.61 -3.38 -14.87
N THR A 16 13.57 -2.54 -14.76
CA THR A 16 13.03 -2.11 -13.46
C THR A 16 12.50 -3.28 -12.64
N ILE A 17 11.87 -4.29 -13.27
CA ILE A 17 11.41 -5.47 -12.53
C ILE A 17 12.56 -6.33 -12.05
N MET A 18 13.63 -6.49 -12.85
CA MET A 18 14.81 -7.23 -12.41
C MET A 18 15.48 -6.56 -11.21
N GLN A 19 15.57 -5.22 -11.22
CA GLN A 19 16.01 -4.44 -10.05
C GLN A 19 15.07 -4.64 -8.85
N LEU A 20 13.76 -4.59 -9.05
CA LEU A 20 12.76 -4.82 -7.99
C LEU A 20 12.89 -6.23 -7.39
N CYS A 21 13.11 -7.25 -8.21
CA CYS A 21 13.35 -8.62 -7.75
C CYS A 21 14.64 -8.70 -6.94
N HIS A 22 15.72 -8.08 -7.41
CA HIS A 22 17.00 -8.01 -6.69
C HIS A 22 16.85 -7.31 -5.33
N ASP A 23 16.21 -6.14 -5.28
CA ASP A 23 16.00 -5.36 -4.04
C ASP A 23 15.11 -6.09 -3.01
N ARG A 24 14.27 -7.01 -3.48
CA ARG A 24 13.46 -7.89 -2.62
C ARG A 24 14.21 -9.13 -2.13
N GLY A 25 15.47 -9.32 -2.50
CA GLY A 25 16.28 -10.48 -2.12
C GLY A 25 16.10 -11.71 -3.01
N TYR A 26 15.56 -11.56 -4.22
CA TYR A 26 15.54 -12.65 -5.20
C TYR A 26 16.87 -12.73 -5.95
N LEU A 27 17.25 -13.95 -6.32
CA LEU A 27 18.45 -14.23 -7.09
C LEU A 27 18.26 -13.74 -8.53
N VAL A 28 18.96 -12.66 -8.88
CA VAL A 28 19.03 -12.09 -10.23
C VAL A 28 20.50 -11.90 -10.57
N THR A 29 20.89 -12.28 -11.79
CA THR A 29 22.29 -12.16 -12.21
C THR A 29 22.63 -10.73 -12.64
N GLN A 30 23.91 -10.35 -12.53
CA GLN A 30 24.34 -9.01 -12.96
C GLN A 30 24.10 -8.77 -14.46
N ASP A 31 24.25 -9.81 -15.28
CA ASP A 31 24.00 -9.76 -16.72
C ASP A 31 22.53 -9.42 -17.03
N GLU A 32 21.58 -9.87 -16.19
CA GLU A 32 20.16 -9.52 -16.33
C GLU A 32 19.85 -8.08 -15.89
N LEU A 33 20.60 -7.56 -14.91
CA LEU A 33 20.45 -6.18 -14.42
C LEU A 33 21.05 -5.16 -15.42
N ASP A 34 22.21 -5.49 -15.99
CA ASP A 34 22.95 -4.62 -16.90
C ASP A 34 22.59 -4.83 -18.38
N GLN A 35 21.63 -5.71 -18.67
CA GLN A 35 21.16 -6.00 -20.03
C GLN A 35 20.90 -4.72 -20.83
N THR A 36 21.59 -4.61 -21.96
CA THR A 36 21.46 -3.49 -22.90
C THR A 36 20.23 -3.67 -23.80
N LEU A 37 19.81 -2.57 -24.44
CA LEU A 37 18.69 -2.61 -25.40
C LEU A 37 19.00 -3.51 -26.61
N GLU A 38 20.24 -3.53 -27.07
CA GLU A 38 20.67 -4.35 -28.22
C GLU A 38 20.64 -5.83 -27.88
N GLU A 39 21.13 -6.22 -26.70
CA GLU A 39 21.03 -7.60 -26.20
C GLU A 39 19.58 -8.04 -26.02
N PHE A 40 18.72 -7.14 -25.51
CA PHE A 40 17.29 -7.41 -25.40
C PHE A 40 16.65 -7.63 -26.78
N LYS A 41 16.95 -6.77 -27.76
CA LYS A 41 16.50 -6.93 -29.15
C LYS A 41 17.02 -8.24 -29.76
N ALA A 42 18.26 -8.63 -29.46
CA ALA A 42 18.84 -9.88 -29.95
C ALA A 42 18.16 -11.13 -29.33
N GLN A 43 17.76 -11.07 -28.06
CA GLN A 43 17.14 -12.19 -27.36
C GLN A 43 15.64 -12.34 -27.67
N PHE A 44 14.89 -11.24 -27.71
CA PHE A 44 13.42 -11.26 -27.81
C PHE A 44 12.87 -10.73 -29.15
N GLY A 45 13.72 -10.11 -29.98
CA GLY A 45 13.35 -9.48 -31.24
C GLY A 45 13.11 -7.97 -31.13
N ASP A 46 12.97 -7.33 -32.29
CA ASP A 46 12.92 -5.88 -32.50
C ASP A 46 11.61 -5.37 -33.11
N LYS A 47 10.66 -6.27 -33.40
CA LYS A 47 9.39 -5.99 -34.08
C LYS A 47 8.17 -6.47 -33.28
N PRO A 48 7.73 -5.70 -32.27
CA PRO A 48 6.53 -6.02 -31.50
C PRO A 48 5.27 -6.12 -32.38
N SER A 49 5.19 -5.41 -33.52
CA SER A 49 4.12 -5.55 -34.51
C SER A 49 3.99 -6.95 -35.12
N GLU A 50 5.10 -7.68 -35.25
CA GLU A 50 5.13 -9.08 -35.68
C GLU A 50 5.00 -10.06 -34.50
N GLY A 51 4.79 -9.53 -33.30
CA GLY A 51 4.76 -10.28 -32.04
C GLY A 51 6.14 -10.75 -31.61
N ARG A 52 7.18 -9.91 -31.75
CA ARG A 52 8.56 -10.17 -31.29
C ARG A 52 9.18 -8.87 -30.75
N PRO A 53 9.16 -8.58 -29.45
CA PRO A 53 8.94 -9.51 -28.33
C PRO A 53 7.46 -9.82 -28.08
N ARG A 54 7.12 -11.10 -27.84
CA ARG A 54 5.82 -11.43 -27.22
C ARG A 54 5.92 -11.13 -25.74
N ARG A 55 4.87 -10.52 -25.19
CA ARG A 55 4.79 -10.30 -23.74
C ARG A 55 4.89 -11.62 -22.96
N THR A 56 4.36 -12.72 -23.50
CA THR A 56 4.50 -14.06 -22.89
C THR A 56 5.96 -14.47 -22.67
N ASP A 57 6.87 -14.14 -23.59
CA ASP A 57 8.29 -14.51 -23.54
C ASP A 57 9.08 -13.70 -22.50
N LEU A 58 8.50 -12.58 -22.02
CA LEU A 58 9.05 -11.77 -20.94
C LEU A 58 8.71 -12.34 -19.55
N THR A 59 7.87 -13.38 -19.48
CA THR A 59 7.50 -14.01 -18.22
C THR A 59 8.72 -14.68 -17.60
N VAL A 60 9.05 -14.31 -16.36
CA VAL A 60 10.23 -14.80 -15.65
C VAL A 60 9.81 -15.44 -14.34
N LEU A 61 10.56 -16.46 -13.93
CA LEU A 61 10.51 -17.09 -12.63
C LEU A 61 11.79 -16.72 -11.87
N VAL A 62 11.64 -16.14 -10.67
CA VAL A 62 12.77 -15.81 -9.79
C VAL A 62 12.67 -16.60 -8.48
N ALA A 63 13.81 -17.04 -7.95
CA ALA A 63 13.90 -17.75 -6.67
C ALA A 63 14.52 -16.84 -5.60
N HIS A 64 14.08 -16.96 -4.35
CA HIS A 64 14.61 -16.15 -3.24
C HIS A 64 16.01 -16.62 -2.83
N ASN A 65 16.85 -15.69 -2.37
CA ASN A 65 18.23 -15.99 -1.98
C ASN A 65 18.31 -16.83 -0.69
N ASP A 66 17.46 -16.53 0.29
CA ASP A 66 17.48 -17.22 1.59
C ASP A 66 16.71 -18.56 1.58
N ASP A 67 15.69 -18.68 0.71
CA ASP A 67 14.82 -19.86 0.65
C ASP A 67 14.51 -20.21 -0.82
N PRO A 68 15.12 -21.26 -1.39
CA PRO A 68 14.89 -21.65 -2.78
C PRO A 68 13.47 -22.19 -3.04
N THR A 69 12.69 -22.46 -1.99
CA THR A 69 11.27 -22.84 -2.11
C THR A 69 10.36 -21.62 -2.26
N ASP A 70 10.80 -20.43 -1.84
CA ASP A 70 10.07 -19.18 -2.11
C ASP A 70 10.47 -18.68 -3.50
N GLN A 71 9.59 -18.97 -4.47
CA GLN A 71 9.73 -18.52 -5.84
C GLN A 71 8.60 -17.57 -6.20
N MET A 72 8.85 -16.70 -7.17
CA MET A 72 7.90 -15.70 -7.62
C MET A 72 7.83 -15.66 -9.14
N PHE A 73 6.61 -15.72 -9.67
CA PHE A 73 6.36 -15.49 -11.09
C PHE A 73 6.19 -14.01 -11.39
N VAL A 74 6.68 -13.57 -12.55
CA VAL A 74 6.41 -12.27 -13.13
C VAL A 74 5.70 -12.47 -14.46
N PHE A 75 4.39 -12.20 -14.51
CA PHE A 75 3.56 -12.35 -15.70
C PHE A 75 3.37 -11.04 -16.46
N PHE A 76 3.50 -11.11 -17.78
CA PHE A 76 3.25 -10.02 -18.72
C PHE A 76 2.06 -10.38 -19.64
N PRO A 77 0.82 -10.05 -19.25
CA PRO A 77 -0.36 -10.24 -20.09
C PRO A 77 -0.31 -9.40 -21.37
N GLU A 78 -0.70 -10.02 -22.48
CA GLU A 78 -0.84 -9.35 -23.79
C GLU A 78 -2.09 -8.46 -23.87
N GLU A 79 -3.15 -8.82 -23.14
CA GLU A 79 -4.39 -8.06 -23.12
C GLU A 79 -4.20 -6.70 -22.40
N PRO A 80 -4.68 -5.59 -22.98
CA PRO A 80 -4.54 -4.27 -22.36
C PRO A 80 -5.30 -4.15 -21.03
N LYS A 81 -6.45 -4.84 -20.94
CA LYS A 81 -7.25 -4.99 -19.72
C LYS A 81 -7.38 -6.45 -19.38
N VAL A 82 -6.83 -6.85 -18.24
CA VAL A 82 -6.82 -8.26 -17.83
C VAL A 82 -8.18 -8.68 -17.29
N GLY A 83 -8.71 -9.76 -17.87
CA GLY A 83 -9.93 -10.43 -17.44
C GLY A 83 -9.70 -11.53 -16.39
N ILE A 84 -10.79 -11.98 -15.75
CA ILE A 84 -10.75 -13.07 -14.75
C ILE A 84 -10.28 -14.41 -15.35
N LYS A 85 -10.52 -14.64 -16.66
CA LYS A 85 -10.06 -15.86 -17.34
C LYS A 85 -8.54 -15.98 -17.30
N THR A 86 -7.85 -14.90 -17.64
CA THR A 86 -6.38 -14.80 -17.65
C THR A 86 -5.80 -15.03 -16.26
N ILE A 87 -6.42 -14.44 -15.22
CA ILE A 87 -6.01 -14.66 -13.82
C ILE A 87 -6.16 -16.14 -13.41
N LYS A 88 -7.26 -16.79 -13.77
CA LYS A 88 -7.44 -18.23 -13.48
C LYS A 88 -6.37 -19.10 -14.14
N VAL A 89 -5.97 -18.78 -15.37
CA VAL A 89 -4.87 -19.49 -16.07
C VAL A 89 -3.55 -19.31 -15.32
N TYR A 90 -3.24 -18.10 -14.84
CA TYR A 90 -2.04 -17.87 -14.05
C TYR A 90 -2.09 -18.58 -12.69
N CYS A 91 -3.22 -18.56 -11.99
CA CYS A 91 -3.39 -19.30 -10.75
C CYS A 91 -3.21 -20.81 -10.95
N GLN A 92 -3.68 -21.35 -12.08
CA GLN A 92 -3.48 -22.77 -12.40
C GLN A 92 -2.00 -23.09 -12.62
N ARG A 93 -1.28 -22.27 -13.39
CA ARG A 93 0.18 -22.43 -13.57
C ARG A 93 0.94 -22.33 -12.26
N MET A 94 0.58 -21.38 -11.40
CA MET A 94 1.15 -21.26 -10.06
C MET A 94 0.89 -22.51 -9.22
N GLN A 95 -0.30 -23.10 -9.33
CA GLN A 95 -0.64 -24.32 -8.61
C GLN A 95 0.14 -25.54 -9.13
N GLU A 96 0.36 -25.64 -10.44
CA GLU A 96 1.14 -26.72 -11.07
C GLU A 96 2.61 -26.68 -10.61
N GLU A 97 3.18 -25.48 -10.51
CA GLU A 97 4.57 -25.26 -10.06
C GLU A 97 4.71 -25.10 -8.53
N ASN A 98 3.61 -25.19 -7.77
CA ASN A 98 3.56 -24.98 -6.31
C ASN A 98 4.11 -23.62 -5.83
N ILE A 99 3.88 -22.57 -6.61
CA ILE A 99 4.33 -21.22 -6.33
C ILE A 99 3.23 -20.40 -5.67
N THR A 100 3.58 -19.64 -4.63
CA THR A 100 2.62 -18.87 -3.84
C THR A 100 2.54 -17.40 -4.24
N ARG A 101 3.59 -16.85 -4.84
CA ARG A 101 3.73 -15.42 -5.18
C ARG A 101 3.76 -15.19 -6.69
N ALA A 102 3.03 -14.17 -7.15
CA ALA A 102 3.21 -13.68 -8.50
C ALA A 102 2.97 -12.16 -8.63
N LEU A 103 3.69 -11.57 -9.56
CA LEU A 103 3.58 -10.19 -10.00
C LEU A 103 2.95 -10.16 -11.38
N ILE A 104 1.93 -9.33 -11.60
CA ILE A 104 1.22 -9.19 -12.87
C ILE A 104 1.38 -7.76 -13.38
N VAL A 105 2.04 -7.61 -14.52
CA VAL A 105 2.32 -6.31 -15.17
C VAL A 105 1.23 -5.99 -16.19
N VAL A 106 0.29 -5.13 -15.84
CA VAL A 106 -0.85 -4.80 -16.70
C VAL A 106 -0.62 -3.51 -17.47
N GLN A 107 -1.14 -3.43 -18.70
CA GLN A 107 -0.92 -2.25 -19.55
C GLN A 107 -1.79 -1.06 -19.15
N GLN A 108 -3.12 -1.25 -19.12
CA GLN A 108 -4.08 -0.21 -18.74
C GLN A 108 -4.76 -0.50 -17.40
N GLY A 109 -4.94 -1.79 -17.06
CA GLY A 109 -5.55 -2.17 -15.79
C GLY A 109 -6.17 -3.56 -15.78
N MET A 110 -6.98 -3.81 -14.75
CA MET A 110 -7.71 -5.05 -14.55
C MET A 110 -9.22 -4.77 -14.45
N THR A 111 -10.02 -5.70 -14.94
CA THR A 111 -11.48 -5.67 -14.72
C THR A 111 -11.81 -5.78 -13.23
N PRO A 112 -12.92 -5.18 -12.73
CA PRO A 112 -13.30 -5.28 -11.32
C PRO A 112 -13.45 -6.73 -10.83
N SER A 113 -14.00 -7.62 -11.67
CA SER A 113 -14.09 -9.05 -11.38
C SER A 113 -12.73 -9.73 -11.22
N ALA A 114 -11.74 -9.33 -12.03
CA ALA A 114 -10.37 -9.83 -11.90
C ALA A 114 -9.74 -9.33 -10.59
N LYS A 115 -9.92 -8.06 -10.23
CA LYS A 115 -9.44 -7.51 -8.95
C LYS A 115 -10.05 -8.24 -7.75
N GLN A 116 -11.35 -8.50 -7.79
CA GLN A 116 -12.02 -9.27 -6.74
C GLN A 116 -11.42 -10.68 -6.61
N SER A 117 -11.14 -11.35 -7.73
CA SER A 117 -10.51 -12.67 -7.70
C SER A 117 -9.11 -12.69 -7.07
N LEU A 118 -8.36 -11.58 -7.12
CA LEU A 118 -7.08 -11.50 -6.41
C LEU A 118 -7.28 -11.53 -4.88
N VAL A 119 -8.32 -10.85 -4.40
CA VAL A 119 -8.69 -10.82 -2.98
C VAL A 119 -9.22 -12.16 -2.52
N ASP A 120 -10.04 -12.82 -3.33
CA ASP A 120 -10.65 -14.12 -3.00
C ASP A 120 -9.62 -15.26 -2.95
N MET A 121 -8.51 -15.15 -3.71
CA MET A 121 -7.42 -16.13 -3.72
C MET A 121 -6.43 -15.94 -2.55
N ALA A 122 -6.45 -14.77 -1.91
CA ALA A 122 -5.73 -14.54 -0.67
C ALA A 122 -6.44 -15.26 0.50
N PRO A 123 -5.72 -15.85 1.47
CA PRO A 123 -4.29 -15.69 1.73
C PRO A 123 -3.39 -16.75 1.06
N LYS A 124 -3.96 -17.72 0.32
CA LYS A 124 -3.20 -18.85 -0.22
C LYS A 124 -2.21 -18.42 -1.31
N TYR A 125 -2.65 -17.56 -2.21
CA TYR A 125 -1.80 -16.96 -3.25
C TYR A 125 -1.70 -15.46 -3.06
N ILE A 126 -0.49 -14.92 -3.23
CA ILE A 126 -0.20 -13.49 -3.13
C ILE A 126 0.03 -13.00 -4.56
N LEU A 127 -0.95 -12.28 -5.09
CA LEU A 127 -0.93 -11.73 -6.43
C LEU A 127 -0.81 -10.21 -6.36
N GLU A 128 0.30 -9.68 -6.87
CA GLU A 128 0.58 -8.25 -6.91
C GLU A 128 0.30 -7.71 -8.32
N GLN A 129 -0.38 -6.57 -8.38
CA GLN A 129 -0.66 -5.88 -9.65
C GLN A 129 0.28 -4.67 -9.78
N PHE A 130 0.93 -4.52 -10.93
CA PHE A 130 1.64 -3.30 -11.32
C PHE A 130 1.15 -2.77 -12.66
N LEU A 131 1.04 -1.46 -12.80
CA LEU A 131 0.81 -0.83 -14.10
C LEU A 131 2.15 -0.69 -14.82
N GLN A 132 2.20 -1.00 -16.10
CA GLN A 132 3.43 -0.84 -16.89
C GLN A 132 3.98 0.59 -16.84
N GLN A 133 3.10 1.59 -16.73
CA GLN A 133 3.46 3.00 -16.61
C GLN A 133 4.21 3.31 -15.31
N GLU A 134 3.90 2.61 -14.22
CA GLU A 134 4.57 2.77 -12.92
C GLU A 134 6.00 2.21 -12.97
N LEU A 135 6.27 1.26 -13.87
CA LEU A 135 7.55 0.54 -13.97
C LEU A 135 8.50 1.11 -15.03
N LEU A 136 8.09 2.13 -15.78
CA LEU A 136 8.97 2.81 -16.75
C LEU A 136 10.11 3.57 -16.07
N ILE A 137 9.89 4.02 -14.83
CA ILE A 137 10.86 4.75 -14.02
C ILE A 137 10.97 4.02 -12.69
N ASN A 138 12.20 3.68 -12.30
CA ASN A 138 12.43 3.14 -10.97
C ASN A 138 12.32 4.27 -9.93
N ILE A 139 11.33 4.16 -9.04
CA ILE A 139 11.08 5.17 -8.00
C ILE A 139 12.14 5.17 -6.90
N THR A 140 12.87 4.07 -6.70
CA THR A 140 13.89 3.97 -5.64
C THR A 140 15.18 4.69 -6.00
N GLU A 141 15.45 4.91 -7.28
CA GLU A 141 16.62 5.65 -7.77
C GLU A 141 16.43 7.18 -7.70
N HIS A 142 15.24 7.66 -7.32
CA HIS A 142 14.95 9.07 -7.25
C HIS A 142 15.57 9.71 -5.99
N GLU A 143 16.26 10.85 -6.13
CA GLU A 143 16.98 11.55 -5.05
C GLU A 143 16.16 11.78 -3.78
N LEU A 144 14.88 12.16 -3.92
CA LEU A 144 13.98 12.40 -2.79
C LEU A 144 13.48 11.12 -2.08
N VAL A 145 13.70 9.95 -2.66
CA VAL A 145 13.27 8.67 -2.08
C VAL A 145 14.47 8.08 -1.35
N PRO A 146 14.47 8.10 -0.01
CA PRO A 146 15.58 7.55 0.73
C PRO A 146 15.63 6.03 0.56
N GLU A 147 16.78 5.43 0.86
CA GLU A 147 16.86 3.98 0.96
C GLU A 147 15.99 3.51 2.12
N HIS A 148 15.17 2.48 1.91
CA HIS A 148 14.55 1.85 3.06
C HIS A 148 14.39 0.33 2.98
N VAL A 149 14.63 -0.29 4.12
CA VAL A 149 14.87 -1.74 4.28
C VAL A 149 13.74 -2.37 5.10
N VAL A 150 13.26 -3.54 4.67
CA VAL A 150 12.23 -4.29 5.39
C VAL A 150 12.86 -4.97 6.60
N MET A 151 12.34 -4.71 7.80
CA MET A 151 12.85 -5.30 9.03
C MET A 151 12.20 -6.66 9.31
N THR A 152 12.96 -7.57 9.89
CA THR A 152 12.45 -8.85 10.39
C THR A 152 11.65 -8.66 11.67
N LYS A 153 10.80 -9.62 12.03
CA LYS A 153 9.97 -9.53 13.25
C LYS A 153 10.83 -9.43 14.53
N GLU A 154 12.00 -10.03 14.52
CA GLU A 154 12.95 -10.02 15.64
C GLU A 154 13.53 -8.62 15.84
N GLU A 155 13.99 -7.99 14.75
CA GLU A 155 14.51 -6.62 14.77
C GLU A 155 13.44 -5.60 15.18
N VAL A 156 12.20 -5.79 14.72
CA VAL A 156 11.07 -4.93 15.14
C VAL A 156 10.83 -5.05 16.64
N THR A 157 10.88 -6.27 17.18
CA THR A 157 10.70 -6.51 18.63
C THR A 157 11.83 -5.86 19.44
N GLU A 158 13.07 -5.98 18.97
CA GLU A 158 14.22 -5.32 19.58
C GLU A 158 14.09 -3.79 19.54
N LEU A 159 13.66 -3.22 18.42
CA LEU A 159 13.44 -1.79 18.26
C LEU A 159 12.37 -1.28 19.24
N LEU A 160 11.23 -1.98 19.32
CA LEU A 160 10.17 -1.64 20.26
C LEU A 160 10.63 -1.73 21.71
N ALA A 161 11.45 -2.74 22.05
CA ALA A 161 12.02 -2.90 23.38
C ALA A 161 13.03 -1.78 23.72
N ARG A 162 13.92 -1.44 22.78
CA ARG A 162 14.96 -0.42 22.96
C ARG A 162 14.39 0.97 23.20
N TYR A 163 13.37 1.35 22.42
CA TYR A 163 12.72 2.66 22.55
C TYR A 163 11.51 2.65 23.48
N LYS A 164 11.13 1.48 24.03
CA LYS A 164 9.94 1.28 24.86
C LYS A 164 8.67 1.81 24.19
N LEU A 165 8.56 1.61 22.88
CA LEU A 165 7.45 2.07 22.06
C LEU A 165 6.42 0.96 21.88
N ARG A 166 5.19 1.36 21.62
CA ARG A 166 4.12 0.48 21.11
C ARG A 166 4.06 0.61 19.60
N GLU A 167 3.68 -0.47 18.90
CA GLU A 167 3.53 -0.46 17.42
C GLU A 167 2.65 0.69 16.91
N ASN A 168 1.62 1.06 17.67
CA ASN A 168 0.71 2.16 17.32
C ASN A 168 1.34 3.56 17.35
N GLN A 169 2.52 3.71 17.97
CA GLN A 169 3.26 4.97 18.05
C GLN A 169 4.23 5.14 16.88
N LEU A 170 4.44 4.09 16.07
CA LEU A 170 5.28 4.18 14.88
C LEU A 170 4.58 4.95 13.77
N PRO A 171 5.32 5.75 12.98
CA PRO A 171 4.80 6.34 11.75
C PRO A 171 4.23 5.26 10.83
N ARG A 172 3.03 5.52 10.28
CA ARG A 172 2.32 4.56 9.43
C ARG A 172 2.48 4.93 7.97
N ILE A 173 2.89 3.96 7.16
CA ILE A 173 2.91 4.06 5.69
C ILE A 173 1.65 3.40 5.14
N GLN A 174 1.02 4.02 4.14
CA GLN A 174 -0.16 3.45 3.51
C GLN A 174 0.22 2.26 2.63
N ALA A 175 -0.60 1.21 2.60
CA ALA A 175 -0.38 0.06 1.71
C ALA A 175 -0.47 0.42 0.21
N GLY A 176 -1.09 1.57 -0.13
CA GLY A 176 -1.17 2.10 -1.48
C GLY A 176 0.03 2.97 -1.88
N ASP A 177 0.98 3.21 -0.97
CA ASP A 177 2.20 3.96 -1.28
C ASP A 177 3.03 3.23 -2.36
N PRO A 178 3.55 3.92 -3.38
CA PRO A 178 4.34 3.30 -4.44
C PRO A 178 5.54 2.50 -3.91
N VAL A 179 6.23 3.02 -2.88
CA VAL A 179 7.39 2.36 -2.30
C VAL A 179 6.97 1.16 -1.44
N ALA A 180 5.86 1.27 -0.71
CA ALA A 180 5.30 0.11 0.00
C ALA A 180 4.91 -1.03 -0.96
N ARG A 181 4.32 -0.69 -2.11
CA ARG A 181 4.04 -1.65 -3.20
C ARG A 181 5.32 -2.21 -3.80
N TYR A 182 6.34 -1.40 -4.03
CA TYR A 182 7.63 -1.83 -4.57
C TYR A 182 8.28 -2.93 -3.72
N PHE A 183 8.29 -2.79 -2.39
CA PHE A 183 8.84 -3.80 -1.48
C PHE A 183 7.86 -4.93 -1.11
N GLY A 184 6.59 -4.87 -1.55
CA GLY A 184 5.60 -5.91 -1.24
C GLY A 184 5.25 -6.01 0.26
N ILE A 185 5.35 -4.89 0.98
CA ILE A 185 5.20 -4.86 2.45
C ILE A 185 3.74 -5.09 2.83
N LYS A 186 3.49 -6.03 3.75
CA LYS A 186 2.14 -6.31 4.28
C LYS A 186 1.81 -5.41 5.47
N ARG A 187 0.51 -5.21 5.72
CA ARG A 187 0.02 -4.45 6.88
C ARG A 187 0.61 -5.02 8.17
N GLY A 188 1.20 -4.15 8.99
CA GLY A 188 1.83 -4.51 10.26
C GLY A 188 3.33 -4.84 10.17
N GLN A 189 3.91 -4.92 8.97
CA GLN A 189 5.37 -4.96 8.83
C GLN A 189 5.94 -3.54 8.96
N VAL A 190 7.04 -3.44 9.68
CA VAL A 190 7.75 -2.18 9.91
C VAL A 190 8.93 -2.11 8.96
N ARG A 191 9.18 -0.91 8.43
CA ARG A 191 10.33 -0.60 7.60
C ARG A 191 11.28 0.27 8.40
N SER A 192 12.59 0.09 8.19
CA SER A 192 13.58 0.96 8.82
C SER A 192 13.32 2.40 8.42
N PRO A 193 13.40 3.37 9.36
CA PRO A 193 13.35 4.77 9.00
C PRO A 193 14.50 5.10 8.05
N PRO A 194 14.28 6.02 7.10
CA PRO A 194 15.35 6.47 6.23
C PRO A 194 16.45 7.14 7.04
N ARG A 195 17.72 6.84 6.72
CA ARG A 195 18.85 7.64 7.19
C ARG A 195 18.78 8.99 6.48
N VAL A 196 18.17 9.96 7.13
CA VAL A 196 18.41 11.37 6.78
C VAL A 196 19.72 11.73 7.45
N GLU A 197 20.81 11.73 6.68
CA GLU A 197 22.04 12.39 7.11
C GLU A 197 21.71 13.88 7.24
N LEU A 198 21.51 14.33 8.47
CA LEU A 198 21.54 15.76 8.77
C LEU A 198 22.97 16.20 8.48
N GLU A 199 23.16 16.95 7.39
CA GLU A 199 24.41 17.66 7.07
C GLU A 199 25.04 18.20 8.36
N PRO A 200 26.26 17.79 8.76
CA PRO A 200 26.93 18.26 9.98
C PRO A 200 27.36 19.74 9.94
N GLY A 201 26.78 20.55 9.05
CA GLY A 201 27.34 21.82 8.58
C GLY A 201 26.98 23.09 9.37
N LEU A 202 26.35 23.01 10.55
CA LEU A 202 25.96 24.22 11.31
C LEU A 202 26.05 24.09 12.83
N LEU A 203 26.97 23.27 13.35
CA LEU A 203 27.40 23.35 14.75
C LEU A 203 28.82 23.92 14.87
N GLY A 204 28.96 25.16 14.42
CA GLY A 204 30.13 25.98 14.72
C GLY A 204 30.07 26.53 16.15
N ARG A 205 30.89 25.93 17.03
CA ARG A 205 31.41 26.47 18.31
C ARG A 205 30.39 27.03 19.31
N ALA A 206 30.02 26.19 20.27
CA ALA A 206 29.87 26.62 21.66
C ALA A 206 30.52 25.56 22.56
N GLU A 207 31.78 25.76 22.89
CA GLU A 207 32.41 25.04 24.01
C GLU A 207 31.82 25.56 25.32
N GLY A 208 31.46 24.62 26.19
CA GLY A 208 31.19 24.89 27.60
C GLY A 208 29.71 25.14 27.91
N THR A 209 29.01 24.10 28.34
CA THR A 209 28.38 23.98 29.68
C THR A 209 27.67 22.64 29.75
N GLN A 210 27.89 21.91 30.84
CA GLN A 210 27.26 20.62 31.13
C GLN A 210 25.74 20.76 31.30
N ALA A 211 25.04 19.66 31.03
CA ALA A 211 23.61 19.38 31.23
C ALA A 211 22.68 19.73 30.06
N ALA A 212 22.25 18.69 29.32
CA ALA A 212 20.99 18.70 28.59
C ALA A 212 20.41 17.26 28.50
N THR A 213 19.23 17.14 29.08
CA THR A 213 18.23 16.07 29.00
C THR A 213 17.72 15.84 27.56
N PRO A 214 16.99 14.74 27.27
CA PRO A 214 16.61 14.40 25.90
C PRO A 214 15.37 15.21 25.49
N ALA A 215 15.59 16.32 24.80
CA ALA A 215 14.56 17.10 24.11
C ALA A 215 14.89 17.16 22.61
N LEU A 216 14.61 16.07 21.90
CA LEU A 216 14.81 16.00 20.44
C LEU A 216 13.64 15.30 19.73
N LEU A 217 12.42 15.54 20.24
CA LEU A 217 11.17 15.15 19.58
C LEU A 217 10.14 16.30 19.54
N GLN A 218 10.56 17.53 19.86
CA GLN A 218 9.67 18.69 20.01
C GLN A 218 9.99 19.81 19.00
N LEU A 219 10.19 19.48 17.71
CA LEU A 219 10.38 20.49 16.66
C LEU A 219 9.40 20.34 15.47
N CYS A 220 8.23 19.73 15.69
CA CYS A 220 7.14 19.76 14.71
C CYS A 220 5.85 20.43 15.22
N PHE A 221 5.90 21.20 16.31
CA PHE A 221 4.76 22.01 16.73
C PHE A 221 5.20 23.46 16.97
N LEU A 222 5.02 24.29 15.95
CA LEU A 222 4.87 25.74 16.11
C LEU A 222 3.40 26.07 15.82
N PRO A 223 2.64 26.58 16.81
CA PRO A 223 1.35 27.19 16.57
C PRO A 223 1.54 28.64 16.11
N LEU A 224 0.76 29.07 15.11
CA LEU A 224 0.61 30.48 14.75
C LEU A 224 -0.23 31.18 15.84
N GLY A 225 0.26 32.33 16.31
CA GLY A 225 -0.27 33.08 17.46
C GLY A 225 -1.36 34.13 17.16
N GLY A 226 -1.67 34.90 18.23
CA GLY A 226 -2.52 36.10 18.28
C GLY A 226 -3.31 36.17 19.60
N GLU A 227 -2.76 36.68 20.72
CA GLU A 227 -2.87 38.07 21.26
C GLU A 227 -4.27 38.39 21.87
N ASP A 228 -4.50 39.09 22.99
CA ASP A 228 -3.76 39.48 24.21
C ASP A 228 -4.77 40.15 25.20
N HIS A 229 -4.70 39.84 26.52
CA HIS A 229 -4.97 40.66 27.76
C HIS A 229 -6.35 41.39 28.04
N PRO A 230 -6.66 41.87 29.28
CA PRO A 230 -6.47 41.32 30.65
C PRO A 230 -7.62 41.57 31.69
N ALA A 231 -7.52 40.88 32.85
CA ALA A 231 -7.87 41.22 34.26
C ALA A 231 -9.15 42.00 34.68
N GLU A 232 -9.93 41.45 35.65
CA GLU A 232 -10.17 42.07 36.98
C GLU A 232 -10.93 41.14 37.97
N ARG A 233 -10.81 41.45 39.27
CA ARG A 233 -11.38 40.77 40.45
C ARG A 233 -12.84 41.22 40.68
N ASP A 234 -13.69 40.40 41.33
CA ASP A 234 -14.22 40.65 42.69
C ASP A 234 -15.27 39.61 43.14
N CYS A 235 -15.44 39.53 44.46
CA CYS A 235 -16.27 38.68 45.31
C CYS A 235 -17.79 38.62 45.02
N GLY A 236 -18.43 37.54 45.50
CA GLY A 236 -19.87 37.52 45.78
C GLY A 236 -20.46 36.14 46.10
N GLN A 237 -20.59 35.83 47.39
CA GLN A 237 -21.38 34.72 47.97
C GLN A 237 -22.87 34.78 47.55
N VAL A 238 -23.60 33.65 47.57
CA VAL A 238 -24.64 33.30 48.58
C VAL A 238 -25.09 31.83 48.41
N HIS A 239 -25.34 31.19 49.56
CA HIS A 239 -25.77 29.83 49.88
C HIS A 239 -27.10 29.35 49.25
N HIS A 240 -27.29 28.02 49.10
CA HIS A 240 -28.20 27.21 49.93
C HIS A 240 -28.15 25.69 49.59
N LEU A 241 -28.39 24.88 50.63
CA LEU A 241 -28.19 23.43 50.82
C LEU A 241 -29.40 22.54 50.36
N PRO A 242 -29.30 21.18 50.41
CA PRO A 242 -30.07 20.21 49.62
C PRO A 242 -31.10 19.37 50.41
N ALA A 243 -31.84 18.51 49.70
CA ALA A 243 -32.52 17.29 50.21
C ALA A 243 -32.56 16.25 49.06
N GLY A 244 -32.12 14.99 49.19
CA GLY A 244 -32.75 13.86 49.91
C GLY A 244 -33.91 13.29 49.06
N THR A 245 -34.14 12.00 48.78
CA THR A 245 -33.74 10.70 49.37
C THR A 245 -34.29 9.56 48.47
N VAL A 246 -33.48 8.52 48.23
CA VAL A 246 -33.70 7.04 48.16
C VAL A 246 -35.07 6.42 47.76
N ALA A 247 -35.04 5.42 46.85
CA ALA A 247 -35.61 4.04 46.93
C ALA A 247 -35.72 3.44 45.49
N ALA A 248 -35.14 2.31 45.05
CA ALA A 248 -35.03 0.91 45.51
C ALA A 248 -36.14 -0.05 44.99
N CYS A 249 -35.70 -1.24 44.52
CA CYS A 249 -36.44 -2.48 44.13
C CYS A 249 -37.23 -2.47 42.81
N GLY A 250 -37.27 -3.52 41.97
CA GLY A 250 -36.67 -4.87 41.98
C GLY A 250 -37.52 -5.85 41.11
N GLN A 251 -36.87 -6.86 40.49
CA GLN A 251 -37.40 -8.21 40.10
C GLN A 251 -38.48 -8.27 38.98
N THR A 252 -38.70 -9.30 38.12
CA THR A 252 -38.20 -10.66 37.83
C THR A 252 -38.93 -11.21 36.58
N ALA A 253 -38.34 -12.20 35.87
CA ALA A 253 -38.96 -13.29 35.05
C ALA A 253 -39.85 -12.92 33.83
N GLY A 254 -39.98 -13.67 32.72
CA GLY A 254 -39.53 -14.98 32.25
C GLY A 254 -40.41 -15.42 31.05
N VAL A 255 -39.98 -16.48 30.33
CA VAL A 255 -40.77 -17.39 29.44
C VAL A 255 -41.03 -16.99 27.96
N GLY A 256 -40.59 -17.85 27.02
CA GLY A 256 -40.90 -17.82 25.56
C GLY A 256 -42.22 -18.54 25.22
N PRO A 257 -42.36 -19.36 24.14
CA PRO A 257 -41.82 -19.33 22.76
C PRO A 257 -42.97 -19.39 21.70
N ARG A 258 -42.65 -19.44 20.39
CA ARG A 258 -43.24 -20.32 19.33
C ARG A 258 -43.34 -19.69 17.92
N ASN A 259 -42.82 -20.48 16.98
CA ASN A 259 -43.09 -20.61 15.55
C ASN A 259 -44.45 -20.13 15.01
N GLY A 260 -44.42 -19.63 13.77
CA GLY A 260 -45.30 -20.18 12.74
C GLY A 260 -45.94 -19.20 11.76
N VAL A 261 -45.59 -19.40 10.48
CA VAL A 261 -46.50 -19.46 9.32
C VAL A 261 -46.92 -18.13 8.65
N HIS A 262 -46.51 -18.03 7.37
CA HIS A 262 -47.03 -17.12 6.34
C HIS A 262 -48.55 -17.24 6.16
N PRO A 263 -49.20 -16.18 5.63
CA PRO A 263 -49.63 -16.29 4.23
C PRO A 263 -49.51 -14.98 3.43
N THR A 264 -49.23 -15.14 2.14
CA THR A 264 -49.52 -14.21 1.03
C THR A 264 -50.99 -13.75 1.07
N PRO A 265 -51.42 -12.61 0.47
CA PRO A 265 -51.67 -12.60 -0.99
C PRO A 265 -51.66 -11.22 -1.71
N VAL A 266 -51.82 -11.30 -3.04
CA VAL A 266 -52.43 -10.31 -3.97
C VAL A 266 -51.54 -9.21 -4.60
N SER A 267 -51.13 -9.52 -5.84
CA SER A 267 -51.46 -8.82 -7.10
C SER A 267 -51.43 -7.28 -7.23
N ALA A 268 -50.70 -6.90 -8.30
CA ALA A 268 -51.03 -5.89 -9.31
C ALA A 268 -50.45 -4.46 -9.15
N PRO A 269 -50.27 -3.72 -10.27
CA PRO A 269 -49.05 -2.96 -10.57
C PRO A 269 -49.30 -1.45 -10.47
N HIS A 270 -48.26 -0.61 -10.64
CA HIS A 270 -48.29 0.59 -11.48
C HIS A 270 -47.08 1.53 -11.22
N HIS A 271 -46.55 2.04 -12.33
CA HIS A 271 -45.86 3.33 -12.50
C HIS A 271 -44.42 3.55 -12.00
N PHE A 272 -43.49 3.43 -12.98
CA PHE A 272 -42.28 4.25 -13.13
C PHE A 272 -42.61 5.76 -13.17
N PRO A 273 -41.72 6.62 -12.64
CA PRO A 273 -40.80 7.39 -13.51
C PRO A 273 -39.37 7.48 -12.91
N LEU A 274 -38.28 7.18 -13.64
CA LEU A 274 -37.56 8.07 -14.56
C LEU A 274 -37.36 9.50 -14.03
N TRP A 275 -36.22 9.76 -13.36
CA TRP A 275 -35.47 11.02 -13.49
C TRP A 275 -33.96 10.75 -13.41
N ARG A 276 -33.28 11.03 -14.52
CA ARG A 276 -31.82 11.16 -14.65
C ARG A 276 -31.38 12.53 -14.14
N GLN A 277 -30.21 12.54 -13.49
CA GLN A 277 -29.12 13.53 -13.45
C GLN A 277 -29.42 15.05 -13.32
N PRO A 278 -28.54 15.75 -12.59
CA PRO A 278 -27.63 16.71 -13.25
C PRO A 278 -26.18 16.50 -12.78
N GLN A 279 -25.22 16.35 -13.69
CA GLN A 279 -24.39 17.41 -14.29
C GLN A 279 -23.47 18.18 -13.31
N PHE A 280 -22.17 17.94 -13.53
CA PHE A 280 -20.97 18.71 -13.18
C PHE A 280 -21.15 20.23 -13.18
N TRP A 281 -20.52 20.94 -12.22
CA TRP A 281 -19.36 21.83 -12.45
C TRP A 281 -18.71 22.32 -11.11
N PRO A 282 -17.61 23.12 -11.09
CA PRO A 282 -16.40 22.79 -10.32
C PRO A 282 -16.05 23.79 -9.19
N GLY A 283 -15.11 23.39 -8.33
CA GLY A 283 -14.17 24.30 -7.68
C GLY A 283 -14.58 24.91 -6.33
N CYS A 284 -13.55 25.10 -5.50
CA CYS A 284 -13.48 25.87 -4.26
C CYS A 284 -14.01 25.23 -2.96
N ALA A 285 -13.04 24.71 -2.19
CA ALA A 285 -12.68 25.16 -0.85
C ALA A 285 -13.60 24.91 0.37
N GLN A 286 -12.90 24.72 1.49
CA GLN A 286 -13.28 24.83 2.90
C GLN A 286 -13.85 23.59 3.62
N LEU A 287 -12.95 22.99 4.43
CA LEU A 287 -13.08 22.76 5.88
C LEU A 287 -14.49 22.48 6.41
N LEU A 288 -14.73 21.22 6.78
CA LEU A 288 -14.96 20.77 8.17
C LEU A 288 -14.82 19.24 8.25
#